data_AF-A0A947M247-F1
#
_entry.id   AF-A0A947M247-F1
#
_cell.length_a   1.000
_cell.length_b   1.000
_cell.length_c   1.000
_cell.angle_alpha   90.00
_cell.angle_beta   90.00
_cell.angle_gamma   90.00
#
_symmetry.space_group_name_H-M   'P 1'
#
loop_
_entity.id
_entity.type
_entity.pdbx_description
1 polymer ?
#
loop_
_entity_poly.entity_id
_entity_poly.type
_entity_poly.pdbx_seq_one_letter_code
_entity_poly.pdbx_strand_id
1 'polypeptide(L)'
;MATPIPGIPVSTFYMWRAVFAFALVDNMLSIEEQKLLKVYLDTVPFSDAQRAVLRADFKTPQNVESLYKKITNPADRERFCVLARALVWCEGDMDRQEEIILRRVSCLANGAHD
;
A
#
# COMPACT_ATOMS: atom_id res chain seq x y z
N MET A 1 2.31 -28.44 16.77
CA MET A 1 1.86 -27.05 16.96
C MET A 1 2.60 -26.20 15.93
N ALA A 2 1.89 -25.39 15.14
CA ALA A 2 2.56 -24.50 14.18
C ALA A 2 3.25 -23.37 14.95
N THR A 3 4.51 -23.06 14.60
CA THR A 3 5.25 -21.94 15.18
C THR A 3 4.52 -20.63 14.84
N PRO A 4 4.28 -19.72 15.79
CA PRO A 4 3.67 -18.44 15.49
C PRO A 4 4.54 -17.69 14.47
N ILE A 5 3.94 -17.23 13.37
CA ILE A 5 4.66 -16.41 12.39
C ILE A 5 4.94 -15.06 13.07
N PRO A 6 6.21 -14.67 13.27
CA PRO A 6 6.55 -13.42 13.98
C PRO A 6 6.06 -12.16 13.25
N GLY A 7 5.66 -12.31 11.98
CA GLY A 7 5.25 -11.23 11.11
C GLY A 7 6.43 -10.63 10.35
N ILE A 8 6.13 -9.66 9.49
CA ILE A 8 7.15 -8.93 8.74
C ILE A 8 7.70 -7.75 9.56
N PRO A 9 8.90 -7.21 9.23
CA PRO A 9 9.46 -6.06 9.91
C PRO A 9 8.55 -4.82 9.90
N VAL A 10 8.69 -3.96 10.90
CA VAL A 10 7.81 -2.79 11.12
C VAL A 10 7.77 -1.84 9.91
N SER A 11 8.92 -1.53 9.31
CA SER A 11 8.99 -0.68 8.11
C SER A 11 8.22 -1.29 6.94
N THR A 12 8.48 -2.58 6.65
CA THR A 12 7.79 -3.33 5.60
C THR A 12 6.28 -3.44 5.90
N PHE A 13 5.89 -3.51 7.16
CA PHE A 13 4.49 -3.50 7.54
C PHE A 13 3.82 -2.14 7.27
N TYR A 14 4.47 -1.03 7.61
CA TYR A 14 3.95 0.30 7.25
C TYR A 14 3.89 0.52 5.74
N MET A 15 4.82 -0.08 4.97
CA MET A 15 4.76 -0.10 3.52
C MET A 15 3.47 -0.77 3.03
N TRP A 16 3.16 -1.97 3.53
CA TRP A 16 1.91 -2.67 3.15
C TRP A 16 0.66 -1.91 3.58
N ARG A 17 0.64 -1.33 4.78
CA ARG A 17 -0.47 -0.48 5.22
C ARG A 17 -0.65 0.71 4.27
N ALA A 18 0.44 1.33 3.82
CA ALA A 18 0.38 2.43 2.87
C ALA A 18 -0.14 1.98 1.50
N VAL A 19 0.28 0.81 1.00
CA VAL A 19 -0.25 0.23 -0.26
C VAL A 19 -1.77 0.01 -0.16
N PHE A 20 -2.24 -0.55 0.96
CA PHE A 20 -3.66 -0.84 1.16
C PHE A 20 -4.47 0.45 1.29
N ALA A 21 -3.95 1.44 2.01
CA ALA A 21 -4.54 2.76 2.10
C ALA A 21 -4.60 3.46 0.73
N PHE A 22 -3.57 3.27 -0.11
CA PHE A 22 -3.50 3.86 -1.44
C PHE A 22 -4.56 3.27 -2.38
N ALA A 23 -4.74 1.95 -2.39
CA ALA A 23 -5.81 1.32 -3.17
C ALA A 23 -7.21 1.76 -2.73
N LEU A 24 -7.38 2.26 -1.50
CA LEU A 24 -8.66 2.70 -0.96
C LEU A 24 -8.93 4.20 -1.14
N VAL A 25 -8.06 4.94 -1.83
CA VAL A 25 -8.10 6.41 -1.93
C VAL A 25 -9.42 6.92 -2.51
N ASP A 26 -10.00 6.19 -3.47
CA ASP A 26 -11.25 6.56 -4.13
C ASP A 26 -12.49 5.90 -3.49
N ASN A 27 -12.32 5.27 -2.31
CA ASN A 27 -13.35 4.58 -1.53
C ASN A 27 -14.14 3.49 -2.29
N MET A 28 -13.71 3.11 -3.49
CA MET A 28 -14.24 2.01 -4.27
C MET A 28 -13.07 1.17 -4.74
N LEU A 29 -13.05 -0.11 -4.37
CA LEU A 29 -12.11 -1.08 -4.93
C LEU A 29 -12.81 -1.83 -6.06
N SER A 30 -12.19 -1.90 -7.23
CA SER A 30 -12.64 -2.81 -8.28
C SER A 30 -12.52 -4.28 -7.83
N ILE A 31 -13.13 -5.18 -8.60
CA ILE A 31 -13.04 -6.62 -8.30
C ILE A 31 -11.59 -7.09 -8.42
N GLU A 32 -10.84 -6.54 -9.36
CA GLU A 32 -9.44 -6.82 -9.66
C GLU A 32 -8.54 -6.38 -8.50
N GLU A 33 -8.74 -5.17 -7.97
CA GLU A 33 -8.01 -4.66 -6.81
C GLU A 33 -8.31 -5.46 -5.54
N GLN A 34 -9.57 -5.82 -5.31
CA GLN A 34 -9.95 -6.67 -4.18
C GLN A 34 -9.26 -8.04 -4.23
N LYS A 35 -9.20 -8.65 -5.43
CA LYS A 35 -8.48 -9.93 -5.64
C LYS A 35 -6.99 -9.75 -5.36
N LEU A 36 -6.36 -8.70 -5.89
CA LEU A 36 -4.93 -8.46 -5.70
C LEU A 36 -4.57 -8.23 -4.22
N LEU A 37 -5.32 -7.38 -3.52
CA LEU A 37 -5.10 -7.13 -2.09
C LEU A 37 -5.33 -8.40 -1.25
N LYS A 38 -6.31 -9.24 -1.63
CA LYS A 38 -6.53 -10.54 -1.01
C LYS A 38 -5.35 -11.48 -1.22
N VAL A 39 -4.77 -11.53 -2.43
CA VAL A 39 -3.56 -12.31 -2.72
C VAL A 39 -2.42 -11.86 -1.80
N TYR A 40 -2.22 -10.57 -1.58
CA TYR A 40 -1.18 -10.09 -0.67
C TYR A 40 -1.47 -10.44 0.80
N LEU A 41 -2.72 -10.32 1.25
CA LEU A 41 -3.12 -10.77 2.59
C LEU A 41 -2.80 -12.24 2.84
N ASP A 42 -2.93 -13.09 1.82
CA ASP A 42 -2.78 -14.54 1.94
C ASP A 42 -1.31 -14.99 1.76
N THR A 43 -0.55 -14.31 0.89
CA THR A 43 0.83 -14.71 0.51
C THR A 43 1.94 -14.06 1.33
N VAL A 44 1.72 -12.86 1.86
CA VAL A 44 2.71 -12.18 2.70
C VAL A 44 2.66 -12.79 4.11
N PRO A 45 3.82 -13.09 4.75
CA PRO A 45 3.85 -13.73 6.06
C PRO A 45 3.55 -12.75 7.20
N PHE A 46 2.39 -12.09 7.15
CA PHE A 46 1.89 -11.27 8.24
C PHE A 46 1.61 -12.12 9.47
N SER A 47 1.90 -11.59 10.66
CA SER A 47 1.39 -12.17 11.91
C SER A 47 -0.12 -11.94 12.03
N ASP A 48 -0.77 -12.68 12.92
CA ASP A 48 -2.22 -12.51 13.15
C ASP A 48 -2.58 -11.08 13.59
N ALA A 49 -1.72 -10.46 14.41
CA ALA A 49 -1.87 -9.06 14.82
C ALA A 49 -1.76 -8.10 13.62
N GLN A 50 -0.80 -8.33 12.73
CA GLN A 50 -0.65 -7.52 11.51
C GLN A 50 -1.85 -7.68 10.57
N ARG A 51 -2.37 -8.91 10.40
CA ARG A 51 -3.58 -9.16 9.61
C ARG A 51 -4.80 -8.47 10.21
N ALA A 52 -4.94 -8.49 11.54
CA ALA A 52 -6.04 -7.80 12.23
C ALA A 52 -6.00 -6.29 11.97
N VAL A 53 -4.81 -5.68 12.00
CA VAL A 53 -4.63 -4.25 11.67
C VAL A 53 -5.00 -3.97 10.21
N LEU A 54 -4.53 -4.76 9.24
CA LEU A 54 -4.88 -4.57 7.83
C LEU A 54 -6.40 -4.69 7.59
N ARG A 55 -7.05 -5.65 8.26
CA ARG A 55 -8.52 -5.80 8.23
C ARG A 55 -9.24 -4.60 8.82
N ALA A 56 -8.68 -3.97 9.84
CA ALA A 56 -9.23 -2.74 10.41
C ALA A 56 -9.03 -1.56 9.45
N ASP A 57 -7.86 -1.46 8.80
CA ASP A 57 -7.57 -0.42 7.81
C ASP A 57 -8.55 -0.47 6.61
N PHE A 58 -9.04 -1.65 6.21
CA PHE A 58 -10.09 -1.75 5.18
C PHE A 58 -11.44 -1.14 5.61
N LYS A 59 -11.77 -1.24 6.90
CA LYS A 59 -13.02 -0.68 7.44
C LYS A 59 -12.90 0.81 7.71
N THR A 60 -11.68 1.27 7.98
CA THR A 60 -11.39 2.67 8.30
C THR A 60 -10.10 3.05 7.57
N PRO A 61 -10.22 3.45 6.29
CA PRO A 61 -9.07 3.81 5.46
C PRO A 61 -8.16 4.81 6.17
N GLN A 62 -6.87 4.54 6.11
CA GLN A 62 -5.84 5.36 6.75
C GLN A 62 -5.30 6.39 5.77
N ASN A 63 -4.69 7.46 6.27
CA ASN A 63 -4.02 8.43 5.41
C ASN A 63 -2.68 7.89 4.87
N VAL A 64 -2.55 7.80 3.55
CA VAL A 64 -1.37 7.26 2.85
C VAL A 64 -0.09 7.97 3.26
N GLU A 65 -0.07 9.31 3.24
CA GLU A 65 1.12 10.11 3.57
C GLU A 65 1.60 9.86 5.01
N SER A 66 0.65 9.73 5.94
CA SER A 66 0.93 9.47 7.36
C SER A 66 1.54 8.09 7.58
N LEU A 67 1.11 7.09 6.80
CA LEU A 67 1.70 5.75 6.83
C LEU A 67 3.06 5.72 6.14
N TYR A 68 3.19 6.39 4.99
CA TYR A 68 4.44 6.48 4.23
C TYR A 68 5.58 7.08 5.06
N LYS A 69 5.30 8.12 5.86
CA LYS A 69 6.28 8.72 6.80
C LYS A 69 6.83 7.73 7.84
N LYS A 70 6.10 6.65 8.14
CA LYS A 70 6.50 5.60 9.08
C LYS A 70 7.31 4.48 8.42
N ILE A 71 7.46 4.49 7.10
CA ILE A 71 8.36 3.60 6.38
C ILE A 71 9.78 4.12 6.58
N THR A 72 10.56 3.42 7.39
CA THR A 72 11.91 3.84 7.80
C THR A 72 13.01 3.30 6.91
N ASN A 73 12.78 2.17 6.23
CA ASN A 73 13.72 1.58 5.28
C ASN A 73 13.52 2.19 3.88
N PRO A 74 14.57 2.76 3.25
CA PRO A 74 14.49 3.28 1.89
C PRO A 74 14.03 2.25 0.85
N ALA A 75 14.43 0.99 0.98
CA ALA A 75 14.01 -0.06 0.04
C ALA A 75 12.49 -0.34 0.12
N ASP A 76 11.90 -0.22 1.31
CA ASP A 76 10.45 -0.35 1.49
C ASP A 76 9.71 0.86 0.89
N ARG A 77 10.31 2.06 0.94
CA ARG A 77 9.75 3.26 0.29
C ARG A 77 9.72 3.14 -1.23
N GLU A 78 10.82 2.66 -1.80
CA GLU A 78 10.89 2.38 -3.24
C GLU A 78 9.88 1.31 -3.64
N ARG A 79 9.79 0.23 -2.85
CA ARG A 79 8.83 -0.84 -3.07
C ARG A 79 7.38 -0.36 -3.01
N PHE A 80 7.05 0.54 -2.07
CA PHE A 80 5.75 1.21 -2.04
C PHE A 80 5.47 1.89 -3.40
N CYS A 81 6.41 2.70 -3.89
CA CYS A 81 6.22 3.44 -5.14
C CYS A 81 5.99 2.51 -6.35
N VAL A 82 6.72 1.40 -6.42
CA VAL A 82 6.55 0.39 -7.49
C VAL A 82 5.16 -0.23 -7.43
N LEU A 83 4.72 -0.66 -6.24
CA LEU A 83 3.42 -1.29 -6.06
C LEU A 83 2.26 -0.31 -6.30
N ALA A 84 2.37 0.92 -5.78
CA ALA A 84 1.34 1.94 -5.96
C ALA A 84 1.16 2.31 -7.43
N ARG A 85 2.24 2.49 -8.20
CA ARG A 85 2.13 2.72 -9.65
C ARG A 85 1.56 1.51 -10.40
N ALA A 86 1.91 0.30 -9.98
CA ALA A 86 1.38 -0.93 -10.58
C ALA A 86 -0.14 -1.06 -10.37
N LEU A 87 -0.66 -0.64 -9.21
CA LEU A 87 -2.10 -0.60 -8.92
C LEU A 87 -2.82 0.33 -9.89
N VAL A 88 -2.31 1.55 -10.05
CA VAL A 88 -2.88 2.54 -10.98
C VAL A 88 -2.89 2.03 -12.43
N TRP A 89 -1.79 1.42 -12.88
CA TRP A 89 -1.72 0.92 -14.26
C TRP A 89 -2.65 -0.25 -14.56
N CYS A 90 -3.13 -0.99 -13.54
CA CYS A 90 -4.09 -2.05 -13.75
C CYS A 90 -5.46 -1.54 -14.22
N GLU A 91 -5.84 -0.30 -13.90
CA GLU A 91 -7.16 0.27 -14.21
C GLU A 91 -7.15 1.12 -15.50
N GLY A 92 -5.98 1.33 -16.11
CA GLY A 92 -5.82 1.93 -17.43
C GLY A 92 -5.74 3.45 -17.46
N ASP A 93 -6.06 4.16 -16.38
CA ASP A 93 -5.82 5.59 -16.25
C ASP A 93 -5.56 5.98 -14.78
N MET A 94 -4.67 6.94 -14.55
CA MET A 94 -4.36 7.47 -13.20
C MET A 94 -5.32 8.58 -12.86
N ASP A 95 -6.10 8.44 -11.78
CA ASP A 95 -6.92 9.56 -11.34
C ASP A 95 -6.04 10.68 -10.76
N ARG A 96 -6.54 11.92 -10.85
CA ARG A 96 -5.90 13.11 -10.31
C ARG A 96 -5.58 12.95 -8.82
N GLN A 97 -6.44 12.29 -8.04
CA GLN A 97 -6.22 12.10 -6.62
C GLN A 97 -5.03 11.17 -6.34
N GLU A 98 -4.90 10.09 -7.10
CA GLU A 98 -3.78 9.15 -7.04
C GLU A 98 -2.47 9.83 -7.43
N GLU A 99 -2.47 10.62 -8.52
CA GLU A 99 -1.30 11.36 -8.96
C GLU A 99 -0.80 12.32 -7.87
N ILE A 100 -1.72 13.09 -7.26
CA ILE A 100 -1.40 14.02 -6.17
C ILE A 100 -0.75 13.27 -5.00
N ILE A 101 -1.29 12.13 -4.60
CA ILE A 101 -0.74 11.33 -3.50
C ILE A 101 0.66 10.83 -3.86
N LEU A 102 0.84 10.25 -5.05
CA LEU A 102 2.13 9.74 -5.51
C LEU A 102 3.20 10.85 -5.58
N ARG A 103 2.84 12.08 -5.97
CA ARG A 103 3.76 13.23 -5.89
C ARG A 103 4.13 13.59 -4.45
N ARG A 104 3.16 13.63 -3.53
CA ARG A 104 3.40 13.98 -2.12
C ARG A 104 4.30 12.99 -1.40
N VAL A 105 4.23 11.72 -1.78
CA VAL A 105 5.11 10.65 -1.25
C VAL A 105 6.35 10.42 -2.13
N SER A 106 6.66 11.35 -3.03
CA SER A 106 7.86 11.35 -3.89
C SER A 106 8.01 10.09 -4.77
N CYS A 107 6.90 9.47 -5.14
CA CYS A 107 6.86 8.30 -6.04
C CYS A 107 6.67 8.66 -7.51
N LEU A 108 6.39 9.92 -7.81
CA LEU A 108 6.48 10.52 -9.14
C LEU A 108 7.53 11.64 -9.09
N ALA A 109 8.39 11.70 -10.11
CA ALA A 109 9.27 12.84 -10.27
C ALA A 109 8.41 14.11 -10.46
N ASN A 110 8.83 15.23 -9.87
CA ASN A 110 8.28 16.54 -10.23
C ASN A 110 8.65 16.80 -11.69
N GLY A 111 7.75 16.46 -12.61
CA GLY A 111 7.76 16.79 -14.04
C GLY A 111 9.13 17.18 -14.59
N ALA A 112 9.82 16.22 -15.20
CA ALA A 112 10.67 16.57 -16.32
C ALA A 112 9.70 17.11 -17.40
N HIS A 113 9.62 18.43 -17.50
CA HIS A 113 9.29 19.09 -18.74
C HIS A 113 10.40 18.70 -19.72
N ASP A 114 10.10 17.81 -20.65
CA ASP A 114 10.75 17.81 -21.96
C ASP A 114 9.97 18.78 -22.88
#